data_AF-A0A940V138-F1
#
_entry.id   AF-A0A940V138-F1
#
_cell.length_a   1.000
_cell.length_b   1.000
_cell.length_c   1.000
_cell.angle_alpha   90.00
_cell.angle_beta   90.00
_cell.angle_gamma   90.00
#
_symmetry.space_group_name_H-M   'P 1'
#
loop_
_entity.id
_entity.type
_entity.pdbx_description
1 polymer ?
#
loop_
_entity_poly.entity_id
_entity_poly.type
_entity_poly.pdbx_seq_one_letter_code
_entity_poly.pdbx_strand_id
1 'polypeptide(L)'
;TLNEDGRYFMYFDPLDGSSNVAHGLPVGFLFGIGKRNLTGKEDFHLRAGKEYIAAGMFIIPTGTLTIALRDAGAWRFHIDETRNYVRPTRIVLPDNPKSWELSFNATNRYTYRREVQDWIRDNERKYSFRYMGALAGDFHRILTNGGMFMYPAIVNHPDPKKLRPEGKLRLMYEASVVSFMCEEAGGHAVNEHGVPILDIKPAGHHQRTALYVGSKQLVDDITKVLKA
;
A
#
# COMPACT_ATOMS: atom_id res chain seq x y z
N THR A 1 -22.79 3.62 10.30
CA THR A 1 -21.85 3.71 11.45
C THR A 1 -22.12 2.52 12.35
N LEU A 2 -21.10 1.80 12.81
CA LEU A 2 -21.29 0.65 13.72
C LEU A 2 -21.63 1.10 15.16
N ASN A 3 -21.18 2.31 15.54
CA ASN A 3 -21.52 2.98 16.78
C ASN A 3 -21.36 4.50 16.54
N GLU A 4 -22.39 5.31 16.82
CA GLU A 4 -22.37 6.77 16.59
C GLU A 4 -21.44 7.50 17.58
N ASP A 5 -21.26 6.95 18.78
CA ASP A 5 -20.35 7.46 19.81
C ASP A 5 -18.97 6.80 19.77
N GLY A 6 -18.70 6.03 18.70
CA GLY A 6 -17.41 5.39 18.48
C GLY A 6 -16.26 6.38 18.50
N ARG A 7 -15.19 6.05 19.25
CA ARG A 7 -13.96 6.86 19.31
C ARG A 7 -12.99 6.57 18.14
N TYR A 8 -13.29 5.55 17.35
CA TYR A 8 -12.44 5.06 16.27
C TYR A 8 -13.24 4.82 15.00
N PHE A 9 -12.58 5.02 13.87
CA PHE A 9 -13.10 4.73 12.54
C PHE A 9 -12.27 3.63 11.91
N MET A 10 -12.94 2.76 11.16
CA MET A 10 -12.30 1.71 10.38
C MET A 10 -12.49 2.02 8.89
N TYR A 11 -11.37 2.13 8.17
CA TYR A 11 -11.33 2.24 6.72
C TYR A 11 -10.89 0.90 6.18
N PHE A 12 -11.65 0.26 5.30
CA PHE A 12 -11.30 -1.09 4.85
C PHE A 12 -11.66 -1.33 3.39
N ASP A 13 -10.81 -2.12 2.73
CA ASP A 13 -11.15 -2.81 1.49
C ASP A 13 -11.54 -4.25 1.85
N PRO A 14 -12.81 -4.64 1.69
CA PRO A 14 -13.25 -5.98 2.06
C PRO A 14 -12.60 -7.08 1.22
N LEU A 15 -12.13 -6.76 -0.01
CA LEU A 15 -11.58 -7.75 -0.93
C LEU A 15 -10.69 -7.10 -2.00
N ASP A 16 -9.45 -6.78 -1.63
CA ASP A 16 -8.41 -6.38 -2.56
C ASP A 16 -8.02 -7.57 -3.45
N GLY A 17 -7.79 -7.28 -4.73
CA GLY A 17 -7.50 -8.30 -5.73
C GLY A 17 -8.73 -9.09 -6.18
N SER A 18 -9.93 -8.53 -6.14
CA SER A 18 -11.17 -9.21 -6.57
C SER A 18 -11.10 -9.92 -7.94
N SER A 19 -10.31 -9.40 -8.90
CA SER A 19 -10.06 -10.08 -10.18
C SER A 19 -9.38 -11.44 -10.06
N ASN A 20 -8.67 -11.69 -8.96
CA ASN A 20 -7.95 -12.93 -8.68
C ASN A 20 -8.86 -14.03 -8.11
N VAL A 21 -10.06 -13.69 -7.62
CA VAL A 21 -11.00 -14.63 -7.00
C VAL A 21 -11.41 -15.74 -7.97
N ALA A 22 -11.76 -15.37 -9.22
CA ALA A 22 -12.18 -16.33 -10.24
C ALA A 22 -11.07 -17.32 -10.64
N HIS A 23 -9.82 -17.01 -10.31
CA HIS A 23 -8.65 -17.81 -10.63
C HIS A 23 -8.09 -18.58 -9.41
N GLY A 24 -8.73 -18.48 -8.24
CA GLY A 24 -8.24 -19.10 -7.01
C GLY A 24 -6.90 -18.54 -6.52
N LEU A 25 -6.53 -17.34 -6.98
CA LEU A 25 -5.29 -16.68 -6.61
C LEU A 25 -5.44 -15.90 -5.28
N PRO A 26 -4.34 -15.60 -4.56
CA PRO A 26 -4.42 -14.89 -3.30
C PRO A 26 -5.08 -13.51 -3.41
N VAL A 27 -5.92 -13.20 -2.44
CA VAL A 27 -6.62 -11.91 -2.26
C VAL A 27 -6.42 -11.40 -0.85
N GLY A 28 -6.75 -10.14 -0.60
CA GLY A 28 -6.51 -9.50 0.69
C GLY A 28 -7.72 -8.80 1.28
N PHE A 29 -7.80 -8.77 2.61
CA PHE A 29 -8.60 -7.80 3.34
C PHE A 29 -7.66 -6.74 3.91
N LEU A 30 -7.88 -5.47 3.58
CA LEU A 30 -7.06 -4.34 4.04
C LEU A 30 -7.87 -3.50 5.01
N PHE A 31 -7.25 -3.03 6.09
CA PHE A 31 -7.91 -2.12 7.02
C PHE A 31 -6.96 -1.12 7.68
N GLY A 32 -7.48 0.06 8.03
CA GLY A 32 -6.84 1.09 8.82
C GLY A 32 -7.77 1.57 9.92
N ILE A 33 -7.20 1.92 11.07
CA ILE A 33 -7.94 2.41 12.25
C ILE A 33 -7.51 3.84 12.53
N GLY A 34 -8.42 4.79 12.33
CA GLY A 34 -8.24 6.20 12.68
C GLY A 34 -8.95 6.57 13.99
N LYS A 35 -8.49 7.63 14.65
CA LYS A 35 -9.18 8.21 15.83
C LYS A 35 -10.21 9.25 15.40
N ARG A 36 -11.32 9.36 16.13
CA ARG A 36 -12.23 10.51 16.03
C ARG A 36 -11.51 11.82 16.37
N ASN A 37 -11.95 12.94 15.79
CA ASN A 37 -11.41 14.24 16.17
C ASN A 37 -11.81 14.49 17.62
N LEU A 38 -10.81 14.58 18.51
CA LEU A 38 -11.04 14.81 19.94
C LEU A 38 -11.34 16.29 20.23
N THR A 39 -10.95 17.18 19.32
CA THR A 39 -11.19 18.62 19.39
C THR A 39 -11.72 19.12 18.05
N GLY A 40 -12.63 20.09 18.10
CA GLY A 40 -13.27 20.65 16.90
C GLY A 40 -14.41 19.78 16.34
N LYS A 41 -14.94 20.20 15.18
CA LYS A 41 -15.97 19.45 14.47
C LYS A 41 -15.36 18.24 13.76
N GLU A 42 -16.15 17.18 13.66
CA GLU A 42 -15.79 16.03 12.84
C GLU A 42 -15.78 16.43 11.35
N ASP A 43 -14.80 15.96 10.59
CA ASP A 43 -14.55 16.36 9.20
C ASP A 43 -15.01 15.28 8.22
N PHE A 44 -16.19 14.71 8.49
CA PHE A 44 -16.72 13.54 7.78
C PHE A 44 -15.78 12.32 7.88
N HIS A 45 -15.08 12.13 8.99
CA HIS A 45 -14.19 10.98 9.20
C HIS A 45 -13.04 10.91 8.17
N LEU A 46 -12.56 12.05 7.65
CA LEU A 46 -11.53 12.10 6.63
C LEU A 46 -10.14 12.17 7.26
N ARG A 47 -9.62 11.05 7.76
CA ARG A 47 -8.30 10.99 8.40
C ARG A 47 -7.17 10.85 7.39
N ALA A 48 -6.13 11.67 7.56
CA ALA A 48 -4.85 11.42 6.89
C ALA A 48 -4.23 10.13 7.45
N GLY A 49 -3.45 9.42 6.64
CA GLY A 49 -2.85 8.15 7.06
C GLY A 49 -1.96 8.29 8.30
N LYS A 50 -1.32 9.46 8.48
CA LYS A 50 -0.54 9.79 9.68
C LYS A 50 -1.36 9.98 10.95
N GLU A 51 -2.68 9.89 10.88
CA GLU A 51 -3.58 9.89 12.05
C GLU A 51 -4.06 8.48 12.41
N TYR A 52 -3.64 7.46 11.65
CA TYR A 52 -3.99 6.06 11.94
C TYR A 52 -3.22 5.57 13.17
N ILE A 53 -3.85 4.74 13.98
CA ILE A 53 -3.20 4.13 15.16
C ILE A 53 -2.82 2.68 14.94
N ALA A 54 -3.48 2.06 13.95
CA ALA A 54 -3.19 0.71 13.51
C ALA A 54 -3.61 0.57 12.04
N ALA A 55 -2.96 -0.32 11.33
CA ALA A 55 -3.40 -0.78 10.02
C ALA A 55 -3.02 -2.23 9.85
N GLY A 56 -3.71 -2.96 8.99
CA GLY A 56 -3.46 -4.37 8.81
C GLY A 56 -3.95 -4.92 7.49
N MET A 57 -3.49 -6.14 7.25
CA MET A 57 -3.79 -6.90 6.06
C MET A 57 -3.95 -8.37 6.46
N PHE A 58 -4.98 -8.99 5.92
CA PHE A 58 -5.22 -10.42 6.04
C PHE A 58 -5.18 -11.05 4.65
N ILE A 59 -4.35 -12.06 4.46
CA ILE A 59 -4.16 -12.75 3.18
C ILE A 59 -5.01 -14.02 3.14
N ILE A 60 -5.82 -14.12 2.08
CA ILE A 60 -6.72 -15.25 1.81
C ILE A 60 -6.13 -16.05 0.65
N PRO A 61 -6.06 -17.40 0.73
CA PRO A 61 -6.64 -18.26 1.76
C PRO A 61 -5.68 -18.61 2.91
N THR A 62 -4.43 -18.15 2.89
CA THR A 62 -3.39 -18.61 3.83
C THR A 62 -3.69 -18.29 5.29
N GLY A 63 -4.60 -17.34 5.55
CA GLY A 63 -4.93 -16.94 6.91
C GLY A 63 -3.85 -16.08 7.56
N THR A 64 -2.90 -15.54 6.78
CA THR A 64 -1.79 -14.76 7.34
C THR A 64 -2.26 -13.35 7.67
N LEU A 65 -2.14 -12.96 8.94
CA LEU A 65 -2.50 -11.63 9.42
C LEU A 65 -1.22 -10.82 9.68
N THR A 66 -1.11 -9.64 9.09
CA THR A 66 -0.06 -8.68 9.41
C THR A 66 -0.71 -7.40 9.93
N ILE A 67 -0.30 -6.94 11.11
CA ILE A 67 -0.80 -5.72 11.75
C ILE A 67 0.39 -4.81 12.06
N ALA A 68 0.26 -3.55 11.71
CA ALA A 68 1.13 -2.48 12.17
C ALA A 68 0.42 -1.66 13.23
N LEU A 69 1.15 -1.31 14.29
CA LEU A 69 0.69 -0.50 15.39
C LEU A 69 1.61 0.70 15.52
N ARG A 70 1.03 1.89 15.65
CA ARG A 70 1.79 3.14 15.74
C ARG A 70 2.86 3.04 16.84
N ASP A 71 4.09 3.39 16.48
CA ASP A 71 5.25 3.41 17.38
C ASP A 71 5.61 2.03 17.99
N ALA A 72 4.97 0.96 17.54
CA ALA A 72 5.18 -0.41 18.03
C ALA A 72 5.57 -1.37 16.90
N GLY A 73 5.67 -0.89 15.66
CA GLY A 73 6.13 -1.64 14.51
C GLY A 73 5.07 -2.54 13.86
N ALA A 74 5.51 -3.23 12.81
CA ALA A 74 4.71 -4.23 12.10
C ALA A 74 4.95 -5.66 12.62
N TRP A 75 3.89 -6.45 12.70
CA TRP A 75 3.89 -7.80 13.25
C TRP A 75 3.06 -8.74 12.39
N ARG A 76 3.61 -9.90 12.08
CA ARG A 76 2.93 -10.98 11.35
C ARG A 76 2.57 -12.11 12.30
N PHE A 77 1.33 -12.55 12.21
CA PHE A 77 0.76 -13.64 12.98
C PHE A 77 0.46 -14.81 12.05
N HIS A 78 0.77 -16.01 12.54
CA HIS A 78 0.48 -17.26 11.84
C HIS A 78 -0.71 -17.93 12.48
N ILE A 79 -1.55 -18.55 11.65
CA ILE A 79 -2.67 -19.36 12.12
C ILE A 79 -2.20 -20.79 12.38
N ASP A 80 -2.50 -21.33 13.55
CA ASP A 80 -2.23 -22.74 13.88
C ASP A 80 -3.36 -23.67 13.42
N GLU A 81 -3.19 -24.97 13.63
CA GLU A 81 -4.18 -26.00 13.30
C GLU A 81 -5.51 -25.85 14.06
N THR A 82 -5.51 -25.12 15.18
CA THR A 82 -6.70 -24.81 15.99
C THR A 82 -7.39 -23.52 15.56
N ARG A 83 -6.88 -22.87 14.49
CA ARG A 83 -7.34 -21.57 13.96
C ARG A 83 -7.09 -20.38 14.88
N ASN A 84 -6.12 -20.49 15.78
CA ASN A 84 -5.68 -19.39 16.62
C ASN A 84 -4.46 -18.69 16.01
N TYR A 85 -4.39 -17.37 16.17
CA TYR A 85 -3.20 -16.60 15.79
C TYR A 85 -2.12 -16.76 16.86
N VAL A 86 -0.97 -17.29 16.44
CA VAL A 86 0.17 -17.57 17.31
C VAL A 86 1.46 -16.99 16.74
N ARG A 87 2.48 -16.91 17.60
CA ARG A 87 3.88 -16.60 17.25
C ARG A 87 4.03 -15.29 16.43
N PRO A 88 3.76 -14.12 17.03
CA PRO A 88 3.97 -12.85 16.36
C PRO A 88 5.45 -12.69 15.98
N THR A 89 5.71 -12.43 14.71
CA THR A 89 7.05 -12.12 14.20
C THR A 89 7.10 -10.65 13.83
N ARG A 90 8.10 -9.92 14.35
CA ARG A 90 8.31 -8.54 13.97
C ARG A 90 8.74 -8.48 12.51
N ILE A 91 8.07 -7.62 11.75
CA ILE A 91 8.36 -7.36 10.34
C ILE A 91 9.20 -6.10 10.24
N VAL A 92 10.36 -6.24 9.60
CA VAL A 92 11.25 -5.15 9.23
C VAL A 92 11.58 -5.37 7.75
N LEU A 93 11.46 -4.33 6.94
CA LEU A 93 11.80 -4.41 5.53
C LEU A 93 13.28 -4.78 5.38
N PRO A 94 13.61 -5.78 4.55
CA PRO A 94 15.00 -6.14 4.31
C PRO A 94 15.79 -4.99 3.68
N ASP A 95 16.97 -4.71 4.24
CA ASP A 95 17.91 -3.70 3.72
C ASP A 95 18.88 -4.26 2.66
N ASN A 96 18.84 -5.57 2.37
CA ASN A 96 19.73 -6.20 1.40
C ASN A 96 19.17 -6.10 -0.03
N PRO A 97 19.77 -5.30 -0.94
CA PRO A 97 19.23 -5.12 -2.28
C PRO A 97 19.20 -6.39 -3.14
N LYS A 98 19.94 -7.44 -2.78
CA LYS A 98 19.96 -8.71 -3.51
C LYS A 98 18.63 -9.46 -3.43
N SER A 99 17.83 -9.26 -2.38
CA SER A 99 16.51 -9.89 -2.24
C SER A 99 15.38 -9.03 -2.80
N TRP A 100 15.65 -7.77 -3.14
CA TRP A 100 14.60 -6.81 -3.47
C TRP A 100 13.84 -7.18 -4.73
N GLU A 101 12.52 -6.95 -4.66
CA GLU A 101 11.60 -7.16 -5.76
C GLU A 101 11.09 -5.83 -6.32
N LEU A 102 10.81 -5.81 -7.62
CA LEU A 102 10.10 -4.71 -8.24
C LEU A 102 8.75 -5.24 -8.74
N SER A 103 7.66 -4.63 -8.27
CA SER A 103 6.30 -5.04 -8.61
C SER A 103 5.49 -3.90 -9.20
N PHE A 104 5.03 -4.07 -10.44
CA PHE A 104 4.17 -3.12 -11.14
C PHE A 104 3.51 -3.77 -12.36
N ASN A 105 2.46 -3.12 -12.87
CA ASN A 105 1.79 -3.58 -14.09
C ASN A 105 2.61 -3.25 -15.35
N ALA A 106 3.40 -4.20 -15.83
CA ALA A 106 4.25 -4.03 -16.99
C ALA A 106 3.48 -3.68 -18.29
N THR A 107 2.20 -4.05 -18.42
CA THR A 107 1.37 -3.69 -19.58
C THR A 107 1.11 -2.19 -19.66
N ASN A 108 1.10 -1.50 -18.52
CA ASN A 108 0.89 -0.04 -18.48
C ASN A 108 2.19 0.75 -18.60
N ARG A 109 3.35 0.10 -18.80
CA ARG A 109 4.67 0.76 -18.81
C ARG A 109 4.69 2.02 -19.65
N TYR A 110 4.30 1.92 -20.91
CA TYR A 110 4.33 3.04 -21.86
C TYR A 110 3.24 4.10 -21.63
N THR A 111 2.33 3.84 -20.69
CA THR A 111 1.24 4.76 -20.33
C THR A 111 1.58 5.64 -19.12
N TYR A 112 2.67 5.34 -18.42
CA TYR A 112 3.17 6.14 -17.30
C TYR A 112 3.82 7.44 -17.78
N ARG A 113 4.12 8.35 -16.85
CA ARG A 113 4.96 9.52 -17.12
C ARG A 113 6.33 9.10 -17.66
N ARG A 114 6.92 9.89 -18.55
CA ARG A 114 8.17 9.54 -19.24
C ARG A 114 9.30 9.29 -18.24
N GLU A 115 9.38 10.08 -17.19
CA GLU A 115 10.42 9.99 -16.18
C GLU A 115 10.33 8.66 -15.41
N VAL A 116 9.10 8.20 -15.13
CA VAL A 116 8.85 6.88 -14.52
C VAL A 116 9.24 5.75 -15.49
N GLN A 117 8.96 5.91 -16.79
CA GLN A 117 9.36 4.92 -17.81
C GLN A 117 10.89 4.78 -17.88
N ASP A 118 11.60 5.91 -17.90
CA ASP A 118 13.05 5.95 -17.91
C ASP A 118 13.64 5.32 -16.65
N TRP A 119 13.09 5.64 -15.48
CA TRP A 119 13.52 5.02 -14.22
C TRP A 119 13.33 3.50 -14.23
N ILE A 120 12.19 3.00 -14.71
CA ILE A 120 11.94 1.56 -14.80
C ILE A 120 12.94 0.91 -15.76
N ARG A 121 13.18 1.49 -16.94
CA ARG A 121 14.15 0.98 -17.92
C ARG A 121 15.53 0.77 -17.28
N ASP A 122 15.95 1.73 -16.46
CA ASP A 122 17.30 1.76 -15.89
C ASP A 122 17.45 0.90 -14.63
N ASN A 123 16.34 0.55 -13.96
CA ASN A 123 16.36 -0.13 -12.66
C ASN A 123 15.75 -1.52 -12.63
N GLU A 124 14.79 -1.85 -13.50
CA GLU A 124 14.08 -3.14 -13.45
C GLU A 124 15.01 -4.36 -13.45
N ARG A 125 16.06 -4.33 -14.28
CA ARG A 125 17.02 -5.44 -14.39
C ARG A 125 17.89 -5.65 -13.15
N LYS A 126 17.88 -4.71 -12.20
CA LYS A 126 18.62 -4.81 -10.93
C LYS A 126 17.89 -5.63 -9.87
N TYR A 127 16.58 -5.89 -10.06
CA TYR A 127 15.70 -6.48 -9.06
C TYR A 127 14.93 -7.67 -9.61
N SER A 128 14.41 -8.51 -8.71
CA SER A 128 13.51 -9.59 -9.13
C SER A 128 12.14 -9.02 -9.51
N PHE A 129 11.73 -9.16 -10.77
CA PHE A 129 10.40 -8.70 -11.20
C PHE A 129 9.30 -9.68 -10.80
N ARG A 130 8.24 -9.17 -10.17
CA ARG A 130 7.11 -9.95 -9.66
C ARG A 130 5.85 -9.09 -9.67
N TYR A 131 4.73 -9.58 -10.20
CA TYR A 131 3.47 -8.83 -10.14
C TYR A 131 2.29 -9.80 -10.06
N MET A 132 1.54 -9.76 -8.95
CA MET A 132 0.38 -10.63 -8.70
C MET A 132 -0.95 -9.97 -9.03
N GLY A 133 -0.94 -8.66 -9.31
CA GLY A 133 -2.14 -7.92 -9.72
C GLY A 133 -3.10 -7.62 -8.58
N ALA A 134 -2.64 -7.77 -7.33
CA ALA A 134 -3.39 -7.49 -6.11
C ALA A 134 -2.47 -6.79 -5.11
N LEU A 135 -2.86 -5.61 -4.63
CA LEU A 135 -2.03 -4.78 -3.77
C LEU A 135 -1.59 -5.54 -2.52
N ALA A 136 -2.51 -6.24 -1.87
CA ALA A 136 -2.27 -6.98 -0.64
C ALA A 136 -1.24 -8.08 -0.85
N GLY A 137 -1.40 -8.85 -1.93
CA GLY A 137 -0.46 -9.90 -2.28
C GLY A 137 0.92 -9.33 -2.60
N ASP A 138 1.00 -8.37 -3.51
CA ASP A 138 2.27 -7.77 -3.92
C ASP A 138 2.99 -7.12 -2.73
N PHE A 139 2.26 -6.36 -1.90
CA PHE A 139 2.82 -5.74 -0.70
C PHE A 139 3.26 -6.76 0.37
N HIS A 140 2.55 -7.88 0.53
CA HIS A 140 2.97 -8.97 1.42
C HIS A 140 4.35 -9.51 1.07
N ARG A 141 4.67 -9.59 -0.22
CA ARG A 141 6.01 -9.98 -0.69
C ARG A 141 7.03 -8.90 -0.42
N ILE A 142 6.71 -7.64 -0.68
CA ILE A 142 7.59 -6.51 -0.39
C ILE A 142 7.98 -6.50 1.10
N LEU A 143 7.03 -6.70 2.02
CA LEU A 143 7.30 -6.81 3.45
C LEU A 143 8.25 -7.97 3.83
N THR A 144 8.42 -8.97 2.97
CA THR A 144 9.26 -10.16 3.22
C THR A 144 10.62 -10.06 2.53
N ASN A 145 10.64 -9.55 1.30
CA ASN A 145 11.82 -9.59 0.42
C ASN A 145 12.48 -8.21 0.25
N GLY A 146 11.78 -7.14 0.61
CA GLY A 146 12.18 -5.77 0.31
C GLY A 146 11.96 -5.42 -1.16
N GLY A 147 12.35 -4.21 -1.54
CA GLY A 147 12.11 -3.64 -2.86
C GLY A 147 10.88 -2.74 -2.88
N MET A 148 10.20 -2.60 -4.01
CA MET A 148 9.13 -1.61 -4.18
C MET A 148 7.96 -2.15 -5.01
N PHE A 149 6.75 -1.88 -4.52
CA PHE A 149 5.53 -1.95 -5.31
C PHE A 149 5.21 -0.57 -5.87
N MET A 150 4.84 -0.52 -7.15
CA MET A 150 4.48 0.70 -7.86
C MET A 150 3.12 0.54 -8.54
N TYR A 151 2.27 1.54 -8.34
CA TYR A 151 1.04 1.76 -9.09
C TYR A 151 0.98 3.21 -9.58
N PRO A 152 1.80 3.57 -10.59
CA PRO A 152 1.86 4.93 -11.11
C PRO A 152 0.53 5.41 -11.70
N ALA A 153 0.41 6.73 -11.82
CA ALA A 153 -0.61 7.36 -12.63
C ALA A 153 -0.52 6.91 -14.10
N ILE A 154 -1.67 6.74 -14.73
CA ILE A 154 -1.79 6.40 -16.15
C ILE A 154 -2.16 7.68 -16.89
N VAL A 155 -1.19 8.29 -17.57
CA VAL A 155 -1.31 9.63 -18.18
C VAL A 155 -1.22 9.61 -19.70
N ASN A 156 -0.66 8.54 -20.29
CA ASN A 156 -0.39 8.41 -21.73
C ASN A 156 -1.14 7.22 -22.36
N HIS A 157 -2.29 6.82 -21.82
CA HIS A 157 -3.05 5.70 -22.37
C HIS A 157 -3.80 6.13 -23.66
N PRO A 158 -3.75 5.35 -24.76
CA PRO A 158 -4.40 5.72 -26.03
C PRO A 158 -5.92 5.81 -25.95
N ASP A 159 -6.56 4.97 -25.14
CA ASP A 159 -7.97 5.10 -24.75
C ASP A 159 -8.12 6.10 -23.59
N PRO A 160 -8.77 7.27 -23.79
CA PRO A 160 -8.98 8.27 -22.73
C PRO A 160 -9.74 7.73 -21.52
N LYS A 161 -10.61 6.72 -21.68
CA LYS A 161 -11.37 6.13 -20.58
C LYS A 161 -10.49 5.33 -19.62
N LYS A 162 -9.26 5.01 -20.00
CA LYS A 162 -8.29 4.30 -19.17
C LYS A 162 -7.26 5.21 -18.53
N LEU A 163 -7.29 6.52 -18.82
CA LEU A 163 -6.48 7.51 -18.11
C LEU A 163 -6.84 7.52 -16.61
N ARG A 164 -5.82 7.50 -15.77
CA ARG A 164 -5.92 7.56 -14.31
C ARG A 164 -4.84 8.53 -13.82
N PRO A 165 -5.00 9.85 -14.07
CA PRO A 165 -3.97 10.84 -13.71
C PRO A 165 -3.77 10.93 -12.19
N GLU A 166 -4.82 10.69 -11.41
CA GLU A 166 -4.77 10.60 -9.94
C GLU A 166 -4.42 9.18 -9.45
N GLY A 167 -4.01 8.26 -10.33
CA GLY A 167 -3.84 6.85 -10.01
C GLY A 167 -5.15 6.08 -9.81
N LYS A 168 -5.02 4.80 -9.43
CA LYS A 168 -6.15 3.86 -9.35
C LYS A 168 -6.53 3.50 -7.92
N LEU A 169 -5.55 3.35 -7.02
CA LEU A 169 -5.78 2.89 -5.65
C LEU A 169 -6.49 3.95 -4.83
N ARG A 170 -7.25 3.55 -3.83
CA ARG A 170 -8.00 4.44 -2.95
C ARG A 170 -7.12 4.86 -1.80
N LEU A 171 -7.09 6.17 -1.56
CA LEU A 171 -6.16 6.76 -0.60
C LEU A 171 -6.35 6.20 0.79
N MET A 172 -7.58 6.15 1.32
CA MET A 172 -7.82 5.89 2.74
C MET A 172 -7.71 4.41 3.12
N TYR A 173 -8.25 3.51 2.30
CA TYR A 173 -8.40 2.09 2.66
C TYR A 173 -7.52 1.13 1.86
N GLU A 174 -6.76 1.62 0.87
CA GLU A 174 -5.73 0.85 0.17
C GLU A 174 -4.34 1.47 0.42
N ALA A 175 -4.10 2.67 -0.12
CA ALA A 175 -2.78 3.29 -0.14
C ALA A 175 -2.27 3.67 1.27
N SER A 176 -3.09 4.35 2.08
CA SER A 176 -2.70 4.77 3.44
C SER A 176 -2.52 3.56 4.36
N VAL A 177 -3.29 2.50 4.17
CA VAL A 177 -3.18 1.25 4.94
C VAL A 177 -1.80 0.63 4.74
N VAL A 178 -1.43 0.33 3.48
CA VAL A 178 -0.12 -0.28 3.21
C VAL A 178 1.03 0.67 3.49
N SER A 179 0.85 1.99 3.30
CA SER A 179 1.86 2.99 3.61
C SER A 179 2.15 3.05 5.12
N PHE A 180 1.12 3.01 5.95
CA PHE A 180 1.26 2.99 7.40
C PHE A 180 1.98 1.72 7.85
N MET A 181 1.58 0.57 7.31
CA MET A 181 2.25 -0.69 7.58
C MET A 181 3.71 -0.70 7.13
N CYS A 182 4.00 -0.04 6.00
CA CYS A 182 5.34 0.05 5.44
C CYS A 182 6.25 0.92 6.32
N GLU A 183 5.77 2.07 6.80
CA GLU A 183 6.52 2.98 7.68
C GLU A 183 6.86 2.31 9.02
N GLU A 184 5.90 1.61 9.64
CA GLU A 184 6.12 0.83 10.86
C GLU A 184 7.07 -0.38 10.65
N ALA A 185 7.29 -0.78 9.40
CA ALA A 185 8.29 -1.79 9.02
C ALA A 185 9.64 -1.17 8.60
N GLY A 186 9.82 0.15 8.71
CA GLY A 186 11.06 0.87 8.34
C GLY A 186 11.14 1.31 6.88
N GLY A 187 10.05 1.21 6.13
CA GLY A 187 9.96 1.60 4.72
C GLY A 187 9.45 3.01 4.51
N HIS A 188 9.02 3.29 3.28
CA HIS A 188 8.44 4.57 2.90
C HIS A 188 7.40 4.42 1.79
N ALA A 189 6.56 5.44 1.62
CA ALA A 189 5.57 5.49 0.56
C ALA A 189 5.27 6.92 0.08
N VAL A 190 5.24 7.13 -1.23
CA VAL A 190 4.91 8.42 -1.86
C VAL A 190 3.90 8.28 -2.98
N ASN A 191 3.25 9.39 -3.34
CA ASN A 191 2.40 9.50 -4.53
C ASN A 191 3.18 9.93 -5.79
N GLU A 192 2.47 10.17 -6.90
CA GLU A 192 3.02 10.62 -8.19
C GLU A 192 3.83 11.93 -8.13
N HIS A 193 3.67 12.72 -7.06
CA HIS A 193 4.34 14.01 -6.85
C HIS A 193 5.46 13.91 -5.80
N GLY A 194 5.79 12.71 -5.33
CA GLY A 194 6.79 12.51 -4.27
C GLY A 194 6.34 13.05 -2.91
N VAL A 195 5.03 13.22 -2.69
CA VAL A 195 4.44 13.58 -1.40
C VAL A 195 4.22 12.29 -0.60
N PRO A 196 4.64 12.21 0.68
CA PRO A 196 4.37 11.06 1.52
C PRO A 196 2.89 10.74 1.59
N ILE A 197 2.51 9.49 1.36
CA ILE A 197 1.09 9.08 1.30
C ILE A 197 0.37 9.41 2.61
N LEU A 198 1.03 9.18 3.75
CA LEU A 198 0.44 9.40 5.08
C LEU A 198 0.16 10.88 5.39
N ASP A 199 0.83 11.80 4.70
CA ASP A 199 0.63 13.24 4.88
C ASP A 199 -0.55 13.80 4.09
N ILE A 200 -1.07 13.05 3.12
CA ILE A 200 -2.17 13.52 2.26
C ILE A 200 -3.46 13.57 3.08
N LYS A 201 -4.02 14.78 3.24
CA LYS A 201 -5.36 14.97 3.79
C LYS A 201 -6.40 14.55 2.74
N PRO A 202 -7.27 13.56 3.00
CA PRO A 202 -8.27 13.15 2.02
C PRO A 202 -9.29 14.25 1.76
N ALA A 203 -9.57 14.54 0.50
CA ALA A 203 -10.67 15.42 0.07
C ALA A 203 -12.02 14.68 0.04
N GLY A 204 -12.02 13.35 0.10
CA GLY A 204 -13.22 12.53 0.16
C GLY A 204 -12.91 11.05 0.34
N HIS A 205 -13.90 10.27 0.75
CA HIS A 205 -13.75 8.85 1.11
C HIS A 205 -13.16 7.97 0.01
N HIS A 206 -13.47 8.29 -1.24
CA HIS A 206 -13.05 7.51 -2.41
C HIS A 206 -11.98 8.23 -3.22
N GLN A 207 -11.24 9.18 -2.65
CA GLN A 207 -10.11 9.79 -3.34
C GLN A 207 -9.15 8.70 -3.84
N ARG A 208 -8.70 8.83 -5.10
CA ARG A 208 -7.69 7.94 -5.67
C ARG A 208 -6.29 8.54 -5.51
N THR A 209 -5.29 7.69 -5.54
CA THR A 209 -3.88 8.09 -5.56
C THR A 209 -3.04 7.07 -6.35
N ALA A 210 -1.95 7.54 -6.94
CA ALA A 210 -0.85 6.69 -7.35
C ALA A 210 -0.03 6.29 -6.12
N LEU A 211 0.71 5.19 -6.19
CA LEU A 211 1.43 4.66 -5.03
C LEU A 211 2.79 4.11 -5.42
N TYR A 212 3.81 4.49 -4.66
CA TYR A 212 5.16 3.91 -4.68
C TYR A 212 5.49 3.57 -3.24
N VAL A 213 5.56 2.29 -2.89
CA VAL A 213 5.69 1.83 -1.48
C VAL A 213 6.67 0.68 -1.35
N GLY A 214 7.53 0.73 -0.34
CA GLY A 214 8.48 -0.33 -0.05
C GLY A 214 9.74 0.13 0.68
N SER A 215 10.88 -0.50 0.36
CA SER A 215 12.19 -0.18 0.92
C SER A 215 12.54 1.30 0.70
N LYS A 216 12.82 1.99 1.81
CA LYS A 216 13.02 3.46 1.85
C LYS A 216 13.98 3.96 0.78
N GLN A 217 15.14 3.33 0.64
CA GLN A 217 16.17 3.75 -0.32
C GLN A 217 15.67 3.72 -1.78
N LEU A 218 14.85 2.73 -2.14
CA LEU A 218 14.33 2.60 -3.50
C LEU A 218 13.19 3.60 -3.76
N VAL A 219 12.36 3.85 -2.75
CA VAL A 219 11.31 4.87 -2.77
C VAL A 219 11.92 6.28 -2.86
N ASP A 220 12.98 6.55 -2.10
CA ASP A 220 13.71 7.82 -2.14
C ASP A 220 14.36 8.04 -3.52
N ASP A 221 14.85 6.98 -4.17
CA ASP A 221 15.43 7.06 -5.51
C ASP A 221 14.40 7.45 -6.58
N ILE A 222 13.26 6.76 -6.65
CA ILE A 222 12.18 7.15 -7.59
C ILE A 222 11.61 8.54 -7.25
N THR A 223 11.57 8.92 -5.97
CA THR A 223 11.05 10.23 -5.53
C THR A 223 11.84 11.39 -6.15
N LYS A 224 13.15 11.24 -6.38
CA LYS A 224 13.96 12.26 -7.07
C LYS A 224 13.47 12.52 -8.49
N VAL A 225 13.01 11.46 -9.16
CA VAL A 225 12.49 11.49 -10.52
C VAL A 225 11.07 12.05 -10.58
N LEU A 226 10.25 11.79 -9.54
CA LEU A 226 8.86 12.28 -9.47
C LEU A 226 8.75 13.79 -9.21
N LYS A 227 9.76 14.38 -8.56
CA LYS A 227 9.84 15.81 -8.22
C LYS A 227 10.52 16.66 -9.30
N ALA A 228 11.15 16.02 -10.29
CA ALA A 228 11.73 16.68 -11.46
C ALA A 228 10.63 17.08 -12.45
#